data_AF-A0A964P6C6-F1
#
_entry.id   AF-A0A964P6C6-F1
#
_cell.length_a   1.000
_cell.length_b   1.000
_cell.length_c   1.000
_cell.angle_alpha   90.00
_cell.angle_beta   90.00
_cell.angle_gamma   90.00
#
_symmetry.space_group_name_H-M   'P 1'
#
loop_
_entity.id
_entity.type
_entity.pdbx_description
1 polymer ?
#
loop_
_entity_poly.entity_id
_entity_poly.type
_entity_poly.pdbx_seq_one_letter_code
_entity_poly.pdbx_strand_id
1 'polypeptide(L)'
;MSAQHSTVADLSDQSIMGDHRLARFARIVLTMGLIALAVAAVVAWRQQDAHGFAMIWLQNAIFVLTLGLGAFFFTLLQHATGASWGIAVRRIAEAQAANLQWIGLLFLVPMFWLLATDRNWEGAGAHGHGLALIWPWADLAHLTAEAPA
;
A
#
# COMPACT_ATOMS: atom_id res chain seq x y z
N MET A 1 -18.67 39.61 -27.95
CA MET A 1 -18.76 38.69 -26.80
C MET A 1 -17.69 39.09 -25.80
N SER A 2 -18.01 39.98 -24.86
CA SER A 2 -17.06 40.46 -23.85
C SER A 2 -16.90 39.41 -22.76
N ALA A 3 -15.69 38.86 -22.60
CA ALA A 3 -15.35 38.03 -21.45
C ALA A 3 -15.51 38.87 -20.17
N GLN A 4 -16.49 38.53 -19.35
CA GLN A 4 -16.73 39.20 -18.08
C GLN A 4 -15.65 38.76 -17.10
N HIS A 5 -14.64 39.62 -16.90
CA HIS A 5 -13.58 39.39 -15.94
C HIS A 5 -14.11 39.74 -14.54
N SER A 6 -14.56 38.74 -13.78
CA SER A 6 -14.99 38.95 -12.39
C SER A 6 -13.75 39.07 -11.50
N THR A 7 -13.61 40.21 -10.82
CA THR A 7 -12.57 40.44 -9.81
C THR A 7 -12.84 39.73 -8.49
N VAL A 8 -13.99 39.08 -8.36
CA VAL A 8 -14.35 38.25 -7.22
C VAL A 8 -13.93 36.82 -7.52
N ALA A 9 -13.24 36.18 -6.58
CA ALA A 9 -12.89 34.76 -6.67
C ALA A 9 -14.17 33.95 -6.91
N ASP A 10 -14.20 33.18 -8.00
CA ASP A 10 -15.31 32.28 -8.30
C ASP A 10 -15.32 31.18 -7.23
N LEU A 11 -16.33 31.20 -6.36
CA LEU A 11 -16.57 30.23 -5.29
C LEU A 11 -17.65 29.23 -5.70
N SER A 12 -17.89 29.04 -7.00
CA SER A 12 -18.80 28.01 -7.48
C SER A 12 -18.37 26.63 -6.98
N ASP A 13 -19.33 25.73 -6.77
CA ASP A 13 -19.05 24.36 -6.30
C ASP A 13 -18.05 23.63 -7.22
N GLN A 14 -17.95 24.01 -8.49
CA GLN A 14 -16.93 23.51 -9.42
C GLN A 14 -15.51 23.97 -9.09
N SER A 15 -15.32 25.22 -8.66
CA SER A 15 -14.00 25.73 -8.28
C SER A 15 -13.57 25.20 -6.90
N ILE A 16 -14.53 25.01 -5.98
CA ILE A 16 -14.28 24.53 -4.62
C ILE A 16 -14.15 23.00 -4.57
N MET A 17 -15.05 22.26 -5.21
CA MET A 17 -15.05 20.78 -5.16
C MET A 17 -14.23 20.11 -6.27
N GLY A 18 -13.74 20.89 -7.24
CA GLY A 18 -12.98 20.40 -8.38
C GLY A 18 -13.82 19.72 -9.46
N ASP A 19 -13.18 19.38 -10.58
CA ASP A 19 -13.84 18.83 -11.77
C ASP A 19 -14.49 17.46 -11.46
N HIS A 20 -15.80 17.36 -11.69
CA HIS A 20 -16.59 16.15 -11.51
C HIS A 20 -16.08 14.96 -12.32
N ARG A 21 -15.34 15.19 -13.42
CA ARG A 21 -14.73 14.14 -14.24
C ARG A 21 -13.60 13.43 -13.49
N LEU A 22 -12.76 14.17 -12.78
CA LEU A 22 -11.70 13.61 -11.92
C LEU A 22 -12.31 12.80 -10.78
N ALA A 23 -13.35 13.33 -10.12
CA ALA A 23 -14.05 12.61 -9.06
C ALA A 23 -14.70 11.30 -9.55
N ARG A 24 -15.26 11.30 -10.76
CA ARG A 24 -15.81 10.08 -11.39
C ARG A 24 -14.72 9.07 -11.72
N PHE A 25 -13.62 9.53 -12.31
CA PHE A 25 -12.48 8.68 -12.65
C PHE A 25 -11.90 8.03 -11.40
N ALA A 26 -11.67 8.81 -10.33
CA ALA A 26 -11.20 8.30 -9.05
C ALA A 26 -12.12 7.21 -8.48
N ARG A 27 -13.45 7.40 -8.55
CA ARG A 27 -14.42 6.37 -8.12
C ARG A 27 -14.35 5.10 -8.96
N ILE A 28 -14.20 5.20 -10.27
CA ILE A 28 -14.07 4.03 -11.16
C ILE A 28 -12.80 3.25 -10.82
N VAL A 29 -11.67 3.93 -10.67
CA VAL A 29 -10.39 3.28 -10.32
C VAL A 29 -10.48 2.64 -8.93
N LEU A 30 -11.08 3.31 -7.96
CA LEU A 30 -11.25 2.78 -6.60
C LEU A 30 -12.16 1.54 -6.60
N THR A 31 -13.30 1.59 -7.28
CA THR A 31 -14.22 0.44 -7.38
C THR A 31 -13.57 -0.73 -8.10
N MET A 32 -12.84 -0.48 -9.19
CA MET A 32 -12.08 -1.52 -9.89
C MET A 32 -11.00 -2.14 -8.99
N GLY A 33 -10.28 -1.32 -8.21
CA GLY A 33 -9.29 -1.80 -7.24
C GLY A 33 -9.91 -2.67 -6.15
N LEU A 34 -11.07 -2.28 -5.61
CA LEU A 34 -11.81 -3.09 -4.63
C LEU A 34 -12.29 -4.42 -5.22
N ILE A 35 -12.78 -4.42 -6.46
CA ILE A 35 -13.18 -5.66 -7.15
C ILE A 35 -11.96 -6.58 -7.33
N ALA A 36 -10.81 -6.04 -7.76
CA ALA A 36 -9.59 -6.82 -7.92
C ALA A 36 -9.11 -7.44 -6.59
N LEU A 37 -9.17 -6.68 -5.49
CA LEU A 37 -8.85 -7.19 -4.15
C LEU A 37 -9.82 -8.29 -3.70
N ALA A 38 -11.12 -8.14 -3.97
CA ALA A 38 -12.13 -9.14 -3.64
C ALA A 38 -11.91 -10.44 -4.42
N VAL A 39 -11.62 -10.34 -5.73
CA VAL A 39 -11.29 -11.50 -6.56
C VAL A 39 -10.02 -12.19 -6.07
N ALA A 40 -8.97 -11.42 -5.76
CA ALA A 40 -7.73 -11.97 -5.21
C ALA A 40 -7.97 -12.71 -3.88
N ALA A 41 -8.82 -12.19 -3.00
CA ALA A 41 -9.18 -12.85 -1.74
C ALA A 41 -9.95 -14.16 -1.97
N VAL A 42 -10.89 -14.20 -2.92
CA VAL A 42 -11.62 -15.44 -3.27
C VAL A 42 -10.68 -16.49 -3.87
N VAL A 43 -9.75 -16.08 -4.75
CA VAL A 43 -8.75 -16.96 -5.34
C VAL A 43 -7.80 -17.50 -4.27
N ALA A 44 -7.35 -16.66 -3.34
CA ALA A 44 -6.52 -17.07 -2.21
C ALA A 44 -7.24 -18.08 -1.31
N TRP A 45 -8.53 -17.86 -1.01
CA TRP A 45 -9.33 -18.81 -0.22
C TRP A 45 -9.38 -20.18 -0.92
N ARG A 46 -9.64 -20.22 -2.23
CA ARG A 46 -9.80 -21.48 -2.97
C ARG A 46 -8.52 -22.30 -3.06
N GLN A 47 -7.36 -21.66 -3.13
CA GLN A 47 -6.09 -22.37 -3.31
C GLN A 47 -5.60 -23.06 -2.03
N GLN A 48 -6.05 -22.63 -0.84
CA GLN A 48 -5.62 -23.17 0.47
C GLN A 48 -4.09 -23.16 0.69
N ASP A 49 -3.32 -22.50 -0.18
CA ASP A 49 -1.88 -22.32 -0.06
C ASP A 49 -1.56 -21.03 0.70
N ALA A 50 -1.37 -21.17 2.01
CA ALA A 50 -1.05 -20.05 2.90
C ALA A 50 0.34 -19.46 2.63
N HIS A 51 1.31 -20.28 2.19
CA HIS A 51 2.69 -19.85 1.94
C HIS A 51 2.75 -18.99 0.67
N GLY A 52 2.20 -19.50 -0.43
CA GLY A 52 2.14 -18.75 -1.69
C GLY A 52 1.40 -17.42 -1.55
N PHE A 53 0.28 -17.41 -0.80
CA PHE A 53 -0.46 -16.18 -0.51
C PHE A 53 0.39 -15.17 0.27
N ALA A 54 1.07 -15.62 1.33
CA ALA A 54 1.89 -14.75 2.17
C ALA A 54 3.06 -14.11 1.38
N MET A 55 3.70 -14.87 0.49
CA MET A 55 4.78 -14.38 -0.39
C MET A 55 4.28 -13.35 -1.41
N ILE A 56 3.18 -13.66 -2.12
CA ILE A 56 2.60 -12.75 -3.12
C ILE A 56 2.10 -11.47 -2.45
N TRP A 57 1.49 -11.58 -1.28
CA TRP A 57 1.06 -10.42 -0.50
C TRP A 57 2.26 -9.53 -0.13
N LEU A 58 3.32 -10.11 0.46
CA LEU A 58 4.48 -9.36 0.90
C LEU A 58 5.18 -8.64 -0.27
N GLN A 59 5.36 -9.32 -1.40
CA GLN A 59 5.94 -8.73 -2.60
C GLN A 59 5.15 -7.50 -3.07
N ASN A 60 3.83 -7.62 -3.17
CA ASN A 60 2.97 -6.52 -3.59
C ASN A 60 2.91 -5.39 -2.56
N ALA A 61 2.93 -5.73 -1.27
CA ALA A 61 2.95 -4.75 -0.19
C ALA A 61 4.24 -3.92 -0.21
N ILE A 62 5.40 -4.56 -0.40
CA ILE A 62 6.71 -3.88 -0.55
C ILE A 62 6.73 -3.03 -1.82
N PHE A 63 6.16 -3.53 -2.92
CA PHE A 63 6.07 -2.75 -4.17
C PHE A 63 5.28 -1.45 -3.97
N VAL A 64 4.09 -1.50 -3.36
CA VAL A 64 3.29 -0.30 -3.07
C VAL A 64 4.00 0.62 -2.07
N LEU A 65 4.67 0.05 -1.07
CA LEU A 65 5.46 0.81 -0.09
C LEU A 65 6.59 1.60 -0.76
N THR A 66 7.35 0.98 -1.66
CA THR A 66 8.47 1.66 -2.34
C THR A 66 7.98 2.79 -3.26
N LEU A 67 6.83 2.63 -3.92
CA LEU A 67 6.21 3.71 -4.69
C LEU A 67 5.83 4.90 -3.81
N GLY A 68 5.21 4.65 -2.66
CA GLY A 68 4.89 5.69 -1.69
C GLY A 68 6.14 6.37 -1.13
N LEU A 69 7.11 5.57 -0.69
CA LEU A 69 8.32 6.07 -0.05
C LEU A 69 9.21 6.85 -1.04
N GLY A 70 9.23 6.44 -2.31
CA GLY A 70 9.88 7.19 -3.40
C GLY A 70 9.23 8.56 -3.62
N ALA A 71 7.90 8.63 -3.63
CA ALA A 71 7.18 9.90 -3.75
C ALA A 71 7.40 10.81 -2.52
N PHE A 72 7.42 10.22 -1.32
CA PHE A 72 7.73 10.94 -0.09
C PHE A 72 9.16 11.50 -0.09
N PHE A 73 10.14 10.68 -0.45
CA PHE A 73 11.54 11.09 -0.59
C PHE A 73 11.69 12.23 -1.60
N PHE A 74 11.07 12.10 -2.78
CA PHE A 74 11.08 13.17 -3.79
C PHE A 74 10.46 14.46 -3.26
N THR A 75 9.34 14.36 -2.53
CA THR A 75 8.70 15.52 -1.90
C THR A 75 9.63 16.20 -0.90
N LEU A 76 10.33 15.44 -0.04
CA LEU A 76 11.32 15.98 0.89
C LEU A 76 12.48 16.67 0.17
N LEU A 77 13.00 16.06 -0.90
CA LEU A 77 14.08 16.63 -1.71
C LEU A 77 13.70 17.99 -2.31
N GLN A 78 12.47 18.12 -2.83
CA GLN A 78 11.96 19.37 -3.38
C GLN A 78 11.85 20.47 -2.32
N HIS A 79 11.52 20.11 -1.07
CA HIS A 79 11.49 21.06 0.05
C HIS A 79 12.91 21.44 0.51
N ALA A 80 13.82 20.48 0.61
CA ALA A 80 15.19 20.70 1.06
C ALA A 80 16.01 21.57 0.11
N THR A 81 15.77 21.43 -1.20
CA THR A 81 16.50 22.18 -2.24
C THR A 81 15.89 23.56 -2.54
N GLY A 82 14.70 23.87 -2.00
CA GLY A 82 14.00 25.12 -2.32
C GLY A 82 13.60 25.25 -3.80
N ALA A 83 13.44 24.12 -4.51
CA ALA A 83 13.18 24.11 -5.95
C ALA A 83 11.82 24.72 -6.30
N SER A 84 11.81 25.92 -6.88
CA SER A 84 10.59 26.66 -7.26
C SER A 84 9.95 26.19 -8.58
N TRP A 85 10.70 25.52 -9.45
CA TRP A 85 10.23 25.08 -10.76
C TRP A 85 9.28 23.87 -10.70
N GLY A 86 9.30 23.13 -9.58
CA GLY A 86 8.63 21.84 -9.46
C GLY A 86 7.31 21.86 -8.72
N ILE A 87 6.65 23.01 -8.51
CA ILE A 87 5.45 23.09 -7.65
C ILE A 87 4.33 22.17 -8.15
N ALA A 88 4.09 22.11 -9.46
CA ALA A 88 3.07 21.23 -10.04
C ALA A 88 3.42 19.73 -9.87
N VAL A 89 4.68 19.37 -10.10
CA VAL A 89 5.17 17.98 -9.95
C VAL A 89 5.14 17.56 -8.48
N ARG A 90 5.49 18.47 -7.57
CA ARG A 90 5.48 18.23 -6.12
C ARG A 90 4.08 17.93 -5.61
N ARG A 91 3.03 18.60 -6.12
CA ARG A 91 1.65 18.31 -5.74
C ARG A 91 1.23 16.87 -6.06
N ILE A 92 1.68 16.32 -7.20
CA ILE A 92 1.41 14.93 -7.57
C ILE A 92 2.16 13.99 -6.63
N ALA A 93 3.43 14.29 -6.33
CA ALA A 93 4.23 13.51 -5.39
C ALA A 93 3.66 13.55 -3.96
N GLU A 94 3.18 14.70 -3.50
CA GLU A 94 2.50 14.87 -2.21
C GLU A 94 1.22 14.03 -2.16
N ALA A 95 0.41 14.04 -3.23
CA ALA A 95 -0.79 13.20 -3.33
C ALA A 95 -0.44 11.71 -3.30
N GLN A 96 0.65 11.30 -3.96
CA GLN A 96 1.10 9.91 -3.94
C GLN A 96 1.69 9.52 -2.58
N ALA A 97 2.41 10.42 -1.92
CA ALA A 97 2.96 10.23 -0.57
C ALA A 97 1.85 10.16 0.49
N ALA A 98 0.72 10.85 0.29
CA ALA A 98 -0.43 10.75 1.19
C ALA A 98 -1.00 9.33 1.29
N ASN A 99 -0.71 8.44 0.33
CA ASN A 99 -1.09 7.03 0.41
C ASN A 99 -0.32 6.26 1.50
N LEU A 100 0.77 6.81 2.05
CA LEU A 100 1.51 6.20 3.17
C LEU A 100 0.65 5.96 4.40
N GLN A 101 -0.39 6.77 4.62
CA GLN A 101 -1.32 6.60 5.75
C GLN A 101 -1.99 5.21 5.75
N TRP A 102 -2.18 4.61 4.58
CA TRP A 102 -2.83 3.30 4.41
C TRP A 102 -1.87 2.12 4.52
N ILE A 103 -0.56 2.37 4.54
CA ILE A 103 0.45 1.30 4.62
C ILE A 103 0.36 0.56 5.95
N GLY A 104 0.05 1.27 7.05
CA GLY A 104 -0.18 0.63 8.34
C GLY A 104 -1.29 -0.42 8.24
N LEU A 105 -2.37 -0.13 7.53
CA LEU A 105 -3.46 -1.07 7.32
C LEU A 105 -3.04 -2.24 6.39
N LEU A 106 -2.36 -1.95 5.29
CA LEU A 106 -1.97 -2.96 4.29
C LEU A 106 -0.85 -3.89 4.77
N PHE A 107 0.02 -3.41 5.67
CA PHE A 107 1.18 -4.15 6.16
C PHE A 107 0.95 -4.76 7.54
N LEU A 108 0.42 -4.00 8.50
CA LEU A 108 0.30 -4.47 9.88
C LEU A 108 -0.85 -5.46 10.05
N VAL A 109 -1.98 -5.28 9.35
CA VAL A 109 -3.13 -6.19 9.53
C VAL A 109 -2.79 -7.62 9.09
N PRO A 110 -2.22 -7.87 7.90
CA PRO A 110 -1.92 -9.24 7.48
C PRO A 110 -0.71 -9.81 8.22
N MET A 111 0.25 -8.96 8.63
CA MET A 111 1.38 -9.39 9.47
C MET A 111 0.90 -9.83 10.86
N PHE A 112 0.00 -9.07 11.48
CA PHE A 112 -0.59 -9.42 12.77
C PHE A 112 -1.46 -10.68 12.65
N TRP A 113 -2.24 -10.80 11.58
CA TRP A 113 -2.99 -12.03 11.29
C TRP A 113 -2.07 -13.25 11.18
N LEU A 114 -0.95 -13.11 10.47
CA LEU A 114 0.04 -14.18 10.28
C LEU A 114 0.73 -14.54 11.61
N LEU A 115 0.99 -13.55 12.47
CA LEU A 115 1.54 -13.76 13.81
C LEU A 115 0.53 -14.45 14.75
N ALA A 116 -0.74 -14.08 14.69
CA ALA A 116 -1.79 -14.60 15.58
C ALA A 116 -2.34 -15.97 15.16
N THR A 117 -2.10 -16.40 13.92
CA THR A 117 -2.59 -17.68 13.41
C THR A 117 -1.46 -18.71 13.35
N ASP A 118 -1.66 -19.85 13.99
CA ASP A 118 -0.77 -21.00 13.81
C ASP A 118 -1.05 -21.64 12.44
N ARG A 119 -0.07 -21.54 11.54
CA ARG A 119 -0.11 -22.21 10.24
C ARG A 119 1.18 -22.97 10.03
N ASN A 120 1.04 -24.26 9.77
CA ASN A 120 2.14 -25.15 9.45
C ASN A 120 2.35 -25.22 7.93
N TRP A 121 3.59 -25.07 7.50
CA TRP A 121 4.05 -25.42 6.15
C TRP A 121 5.07 -26.54 6.31
N GLU A 122 5.19 -27.45 5.33
CA GLU A 122 5.99 -28.68 5.47
C GLU A 122 7.48 -28.44 5.80
N GLY A 123 8.00 -27.23 5.56
CA GLY A 123 9.35 -26.80 5.94
C GLY A 123 9.45 -25.94 7.21
N ALA A 124 8.33 -25.55 7.82
CA ALA A 124 8.28 -24.85 9.09
C ALA A 124 8.00 -25.88 10.20
N GLY A 125 8.91 -26.01 11.16
CA GLY A 125 8.76 -26.92 12.30
C GLY A 125 7.41 -26.72 13.01
N ALA A 126 6.96 -27.73 13.75
CA ALA A 126 5.61 -27.83 14.29
C ALA A 126 5.21 -26.79 15.36
N HIS A 127 5.90 -25.66 15.50
CA HIS A 127 5.76 -24.79 16.67
C HIS A 127 5.71 -23.29 16.34
N GLY A 128 4.52 -22.72 16.61
CA GLY A 128 4.25 -21.31 16.87
C GLY A 128 4.22 -20.45 15.62
N HIS A 129 3.22 -19.57 15.52
CA HIS A 129 3.09 -18.40 14.63
C HIS A 129 3.38 -18.59 13.13
N GLY A 130 2.38 -18.31 12.30
CA GLY A 130 2.45 -18.40 10.83
C GLY A 130 3.49 -17.50 10.15
N LEU A 131 4.24 -16.66 10.89
CA LEU A 131 5.39 -15.91 10.36
C LEU A 131 6.45 -16.83 9.73
N ALA A 132 6.56 -18.07 10.22
CA ALA A 132 7.45 -19.09 9.67
C ALA A 132 7.13 -19.44 8.20
N LEU A 133 5.92 -19.11 7.71
CA LEU A 133 5.57 -19.21 6.29
C LEU A 133 6.41 -18.27 5.41
N ILE A 134 6.80 -17.10 5.92
CA ILE A 134 7.55 -16.11 5.12
C ILE A 134 9.03 -16.17 5.48
N TRP A 135 9.32 -16.23 6.78
CA TRP A 135 10.66 -16.18 7.31
C TRP A 135 10.91 -17.43 8.13
N PRO A 136 11.52 -18.47 7.53
CA PRO A 136 11.84 -19.71 8.25
C PRO A 136 12.61 -19.40 9.54
N TRP A 137 13.63 -18.53 9.45
CA TRP A 137 14.44 -18.04 10.57
C TRP A 137 13.69 -17.31 11.70
N ALA A 138 12.42 -16.97 11.53
CA ALA A 138 11.60 -16.38 12.61
C ALA A 138 11.18 -17.42 13.66
N ASP A 139 11.20 -18.71 13.33
CA ASP A 139 10.92 -19.76 14.30
C ASP A 139 12.17 -20.04 15.18
N LEU A 140 12.12 -19.77 16.48
CA LEU A 140 13.30 -20.06 17.32
C LEU A 140 13.55 -21.57 17.48
N ALA A 141 12.51 -22.40 17.30
CA ALA A 141 12.62 -23.85 17.47
C ALA A 141 13.46 -24.50 16.36
N HIS A 142 13.24 -24.16 15.08
CA HIS A 142 14.10 -24.69 14.02
C HIS A 142 15.57 -24.23 14.18
N LEU A 143 15.83 -23.00 14.62
CA LEU A 143 17.20 -22.53 14.89
C LEU A 143 17.86 -23.32 16.02
N THR A 144 17.12 -23.66 17.08
CA THR A 144 17.65 -24.47 18.18
C THR A 144 17.91 -25.93 17.78
N ALA A 145 17.14 -26.47 16.82
CA ALA A 145 17.36 -27.82 16.31
C ALA A 145 18.61 -27.93 15.43
N GLU A 146 18.97 -26.85 14.72
CA GLU A 146 20.14 -26.78 13.83
C GLU A 146 21.36 -26.10 14.46
N ALA A 147 21.28 -25.68 15.73
CA ALA A 147 22.36 -24.99 16.40
C ALA A 147 23.60 -25.92 16.54
N PRO A 148 24.81 -25.46 16.16
CA PRO A 148 26.02 -26.21 16.43
C PRO A 148 26.23 -26.29 17.96
N ALA A 149 26.54 -27.51 18.44
CA ALA A 149 26.73 -27.83 19.86
C ALA A 149 27.85 -27.05 20.53
#